data_AF-F2J3A3-F1
#
_entry.id   AF-F2J3A3-F1
#
_cell.length_a   1.000
_cell.length_b   1.000
_cell.length_c   1.000
_cell.angle_alpha   90.00
_cell.angle_beta   90.00
_cell.angle_gamma   90.00
#
_symmetry.space_group_name_H-M   'P 1'
#
loop_
_entity.id
_entity.type
_entity.pdbx_description
1 polymer ?
#
loop_
_entity_poly.entity_id
_entity_poly.type
_entity_poly.pdbx_seq_one_letter_code
_entity_poly.pdbx_strand_id
1 'polypeptide(L)'
;MMRLNGAAMLCGVAIIFSVSYDDAAAGGFALREQSSYYQGMSFAGNATSGPSISSVFWNPATITGAGDGFTVEAHNSLILPQAKMNGTFTRAGGRRPG
;
A
#
# COMPACT_ATOMS: atom_id res chain seq x y z
N MET A 1 23.49 24.24 -42.26
CA MET A 1 23.24 22.83 -41.86
C MET A 1 24.09 22.51 -40.64
N MET A 2 23.48 22.32 -39.47
CA MET A 2 24.19 21.96 -38.24
C MET A 2 24.40 20.44 -38.20
N ARG A 3 25.66 19.99 -38.15
CA ARG A 3 25.99 18.56 -37.99
C ARG A 3 26.01 18.28 -36.48
N LEU A 4 25.08 17.47 -35.99
CA LEU A 4 25.11 17.00 -34.60
C LEU A 4 26.25 15.98 -34.45
N ASN A 5 27.18 16.24 -33.52
CA ASN A 5 28.29 15.35 -33.21
C ASN A 5 27.79 14.11 -32.45
N GLY A 6 28.36 12.93 -32.72
CA GLY A 6 27.93 11.66 -32.12
C GLY A 6 27.93 11.64 -30.59
N ALA A 7 28.85 12.40 -29.97
CA ALA A 7 28.87 12.58 -28.51
C ALA A 7 27.61 13.30 -27.98
N ALA A 8 27.09 14.29 -28.72
CA ALA A 8 25.86 15.00 -28.36
C ALA A 8 24.63 14.09 -28.49
N MET A 9 24.62 13.17 -29.47
CA MET A 9 23.56 12.15 -29.56
C MET A 9 23.63 11.15 -28.41
N LEU A 10 24.82 10.70 -28.02
CA LEU A 10 24.99 9.73 -26.93
C LEU A 10 24.54 10.31 -25.58
N CYS A 11 24.91 11.55 -25.28
CA CYS A 11 24.43 12.27 -24.10
C CYS A 11 22.92 12.48 -24.12
N GLY A 12 22.34 12.83 -25.28
CA GLY A 12 20.89 13.00 -25.42
C GLY A 12 20.12 11.71 -25.12
N VAL A 13 20.59 10.56 -25.61
CA VAL A 13 19.96 9.26 -25.35
C VAL A 13 20.07 8.86 -23.87
N ALA A 14 21.23 9.09 -23.24
CA ALA A 14 21.43 8.79 -21.82
C ALA A 14 20.47 9.62 -20.93
N ILE A 15 20.28 10.90 -21.26
CA ILE A 15 19.36 11.79 -20.54
C ILE A 15 17.91 11.30 -20.70
N ILE A 16 17.48 10.97 -21.92
CA ILE A 16 16.12 10.47 -22.19
C ILE A 16 15.85 9.15 -21.44
N PHE A 17 16.85 8.25 -21.39
CA PHE A 17 16.71 6.98 -20.69
C PHE A 17 16.60 7.16 -19.17
N SER A 18 17.32 8.13 -18.59
CA SER A 18 17.27 8.41 -17.15
C SER A 18 15.95 9.04 -16.66
N VAL A 19 15.17 9.66 -17.55
CA VAL A 19 13.86 10.26 -17.20
C VAL A 19 12.71 9.25 -17.31
N SER A 20 12.94 8.08 -17.93
CA SER A 20 11.93 7.03 -18.13
C SER A 20 11.78 6.07 -16.93
N TYR A 21 11.98 6.55 -15.70
CA TYR A 21 11.71 5.74 -14.52
C TYR A 21 10.19 5.70 -14.27
N ASP A 22 9.56 4.60 -14.67
CA ASP A 22 8.21 4.26 -14.22
C ASP A 22 8.34 3.80 -12.76
N ASP A 23 7.74 4.53 -11.83
CA ASP A 23 7.72 4.14 -10.42
C ASP A 23 7.09 2.74 -10.33
N ALA A 24 7.91 1.73 -10.05
CA ALA A 24 7.43 0.40 -9.76
C ALA A 24 6.63 0.48 -8.44
N ALA A 25 5.33 0.71 -8.54
CA ALA A 25 4.42 0.76 -7.41
C ALA A 25 4.32 -0.64 -6.78
N ALA A 26 5.22 -0.93 -5.85
CA ALA A 26 5.07 -2.07 -4.96
C ALA A 26 3.74 -1.90 -4.21
N GLY A 27 2.83 -2.87 -4.35
CA GLY A 27 1.46 -2.78 -3.83
C GLY A 27 1.44 -2.37 -2.35
N GLY A 28 0.72 -1.29 -2.04
CA GLY A 28 0.54 -0.80 -0.68
C GLY A 28 -0.44 -1.68 0.11
N PHE A 29 -0.20 -1.84 1.41
CA PHE A 29 -1.14 -2.52 2.31
C PHE A 29 -2.12 -1.50 2.89
N ALA A 30 -3.42 -1.78 2.77
CA ALA A 30 -4.45 -1.05 3.50
C ALA A 30 -4.67 -1.75 4.85
N LEU A 31 -4.05 -1.23 5.91
CA LEU A 31 -4.27 -1.74 7.28
C LEU A 31 -5.67 -1.34 7.76
N ARG A 32 -6.41 -2.30 8.33
CA ARG A 32 -7.74 -2.07 8.92
C ARG A 32 -7.70 -2.12 10.46
N GLU A 33 -6.59 -2.54 11.04
CA GLU A 33 -6.36 -2.80 12.46
C GLU A 33 -6.24 -1.49 13.26
N GLN A 34 -7.35 -0.74 13.38
CA GLN A 34 -7.43 0.48 14.17
C GLN A 34 -8.07 0.26 15.55
N SER A 35 -8.86 -0.81 15.71
CA SER A 35 -9.58 -1.12 16.94
C SER A 35 -9.54 -2.61 17.23
N SER A 36 -9.13 -2.98 18.45
CA SER A 36 -9.17 -4.38 18.91
C SER A 36 -10.59 -4.91 19.02
N TYR A 37 -11.55 -4.04 19.39
CA TYR A 37 -12.97 -4.38 19.46
C TYR A 37 -13.49 -4.79 18.09
N TYR A 38 -13.31 -3.92 17.08
CA TYR A 38 -13.77 -4.23 15.74
C TYR A 38 -12.89 -5.26 15.03
N GLN A 39 -11.60 -5.40 15.39
CA GLN A 39 -10.76 -6.51 14.92
C GLN A 39 -11.34 -7.87 15.36
N GLY A 40 -11.83 -7.98 16.60
CA GLY A 40 -12.54 -9.17 17.09
C GLY A 40 -13.86 -9.44 16.35
N MET A 41 -14.51 -8.39 15.84
CA MET A 41 -15.72 -8.47 15.02
C MET A 41 -15.45 -8.62 13.52
N SER A 42 -14.19 -8.81 13.10
CA SER A 42 -13.81 -8.82 11.68
C SER A 42 -14.23 -7.53 10.93
N PHE A 43 -14.22 -6.42 11.65
CA PHE A 43 -14.62 -5.08 11.21
C PHE A 43 -16.11 -4.93 10.84
N ALA A 44 -16.97 -5.85 11.27
CA ALA A 44 -18.41 -5.74 11.07
C ALA A 44 -18.97 -4.52 11.82
N GLY A 45 -19.68 -3.64 11.12
CA GLY A 45 -20.35 -2.48 11.72
C GLY A 45 -19.40 -1.39 12.27
N ASN A 46 -18.13 -1.38 11.88
CA ASN A 46 -17.11 -0.45 12.38
C ASN A 46 -17.34 1.03 11.98
N ALA A 47 -18.32 1.31 11.13
CA ALA A 47 -18.74 2.64 10.69
C ALA A 47 -20.13 3.05 11.22
N THR A 48 -20.71 2.27 12.14
CA THR A 48 -21.98 2.55 12.79
C THR A 48 -21.75 2.84 14.27
N SER A 49 -22.64 3.60 14.89
CA SER A 49 -22.61 3.83 16.34
C SER A 49 -22.61 2.49 17.07
N GLY A 50 -21.63 2.30 17.95
CA GLY A 50 -21.44 1.07 18.71
C GLY A 50 -20.74 1.36 20.04
N PRO A 51 -20.39 0.31 20.80
CA PRO A 51 -19.83 0.46 22.14
C PRO A 51 -18.37 0.95 22.19
N SER A 52 -17.68 1.07 21.05
CA SER A 52 -16.31 1.58 20.96
C SER A 52 -16.28 2.92 20.23
N ILE A 53 -15.57 3.91 20.80
CA ILE A 53 -15.40 5.27 20.22
C ILE A 53 -14.58 5.22 18.94
N SER A 54 -13.85 4.13 18.70
CA SER A 54 -13.04 3.93 17.50
C SER A 54 -13.85 3.97 16.19
N SER A 55 -15.17 3.78 16.24
CA SER A 55 -16.07 3.89 15.08
C SER A 55 -16.06 5.30 14.45
N VAL A 56 -15.70 6.33 15.22
CA VAL A 56 -15.54 7.72 14.77
C VAL A 56 -14.44 7.86 13.71
N PHE A 57 -13.43 6.98 13.73
CA PHE A 57 -12.37 6.95 12.70
C PHE A 57 -12.93 6.62 11.31
N TRP A 58 -13.90 5.70 11.23
CA TRP A 58 -14.49 5.26 9.96
C TRP A 58 -15.70 6.09 9.54
N ASN A 59 -16.45 6.63 10.51
CA ASN A 59 -17.58 7.50 10.26
C ASN A 59 -17.72 8.51 11.41
N PRO A 60 -17.37 9.79 11.21
CA PRO A 60 -17.38 10.78 12.29
C PRO A 60 -18.79 11.03 12.87
N ALA A 61 -19.88 10.71 12.14
CA ALA A 61 -21.24 10.85 12.66
C ALA A 61 -21.54 9.90 13.84
N THR A 62 -20.76 8.83 13.97
CA THR A 62 -20.88 7.86 15.08
C THR A 62 -20.43 8.41 16.43
N ILE A 63 -19.88 9.63 16.48
CA ILE A 63 -19.53 10.32 17.74
C ILE A 63 -20.72 10.46 18.69
N THR A 64 -21.93 10.51 18.13
CA THR A 64 -23.18 10.50 18.90
C THR A 64 -23.37 9.22 19.74
N GLY A 65 -22.74 8.11 19.36
CA GLY A 65 -22.70 6.86 20.13
C GLY A 65 -21.78 6.89 21.35
N ALA A 66 -20.90 7.89 21.46
CA ALA A 66 -19.99 8.08 22.60
C ALA A 66 -20.71 8.46 23.91
N GLY A 67 -21.90 9.07 23.79
CA GLY A 67 -22.60 9.73 24.90
C GLY A 67 -21.95 11.06 25.31
N ASP A 68 -22.40 11.60 26.44
CA ASP A 68 -21.84 12.82 27.02
C ASP A 68 -20.59 12.52 27.85
N GLY A 69 -19.52 13.28 27.62
CA GLY A 69 -18.28 13.18 28.40
C GLY A 69 -17.02 13.12 27.53
N PHE A 70 -15.89 12.88 28.19
CA PHE A 70 -14.60 12.70 27.52
C PHE A 70 -14.22 11.22 27.54
N THR A 71 -14.16 10.62 26.36
CA THR A 71 -13.84 9.20 26.19
C THR A 71 -12.55 9.06 25.40
N VAL A 72 -11.61 8.28 25.92
CA VAL A 72 -10.33 7.98 25.27
C VAL A 72 -10.19 6.47 25.17
N GLU A 73 -9.79 6.00 24.00
CA GLU A 73 -9.56 4.59 23.72
C GLU A 73 -8.21 4.43 23.01
N ALA A 74 -7.44 3.43 23.42
CA ALA A 74 -6.14 3.11 22.86
C ALA A 74 -6.10 1.64 22.45
N HIS A 75 -5.66 1.39 21.21
CA HIS A 75 -5.58 0.06 20.63
C HIS A 75 -4.18 -0.22 20.10
N ASN A 76 -3.73 -1.45 20.26
CA ASN A 76 -2.46 -1.92 19.73
C ASN A 76 -2.69 -3.28 19.07
N SER A 77 -2.08 -3.50 17.92
CA SER A 77 -2.18 -4.76 17.17
C SER A 77 -0.82 -5.18 16.66
N LEU A 78 -0.52 -6.48 16.75
CA LEU A 78 0.65 -7.10 16.14
C LEU A 78 0.20 -7.92 14.92
N ILE A 79 0.71 -7.58 13.74
CA ILE A 79 0.39 -8.26 12.48
C ILE A 79 1.61 -9.10 12.06
N LEU A 80 1.42 -10.40 11.87
CA LEU A 80 2.48 -11.36 11.51
C LEU A 80 2.15 -12.02 10.15
N PRO A 81 2.39 -11.33 9.01
CA PRO A 81 2.05 -11.86 7.70
C PRO A 81 3.01 -12.99 7.28
N GLN A 82 2.48 -14.04 6.66
CA GLN A 82 3.26 -15.15 6.10
C GLN A 82 3.03 -15.20 4.59
N ALA A 83 4.06 -14.89 3.81
CA ALA A 83 4.02 -14.96 2.34
C ALA A 83 5.04 -15.99 1.84
N LYS A 84 4.62 -16.89 0.95
CA LYS A 84 5.48 -17.87 0.29
C LYS A 84 5.46 -17.61 -1.22
N MET A 85 6.61 -17.27 -1.78
CA MET A 85 6.77 -17.09 -3.23
C MET A 85 7.48 -18.32 -3.80
N ASN A 86 6.82 -19.04 -4.70
CA ASN A 86 7.42 -20.14 -5.46
C ASN A 86 7.50 -19.71 -6.93
N GLY A 87 8.71 -19.71 -7.50
CA GLY A 87 8.93 -19.38 -8.91
C GLY A 87 9.96 -20.32 -9.54
N THR A 88 9.70 -20.71 -10.78
CA THR A 88 10.70 -21.38 -11.64
C THR A 88 11.26 -20.34 -12.59
N PHE A 89 12.59 -20.22 -12.66
CA PHE A 89 13.23 -19.35 -13.64
C PHE A 89 12.93 -19.86 -15.05
N THR A 90 12.06 -19.18 -15.78
CA THR A 90 12.09 -19.27 -17.24
C THR A 90 13.20 -18.34 -17.71
N ARG A 91 14.33 -18.91 -18.15
CA ARG A 91 15.42 -18.14 -18.76
C ARG A 91 14.85 -17.36 -19.95
N ALA A 92 14.73 -16.05 -19.83
CA ALA A 92 14.51 -15.17 -20.97
C ALA A 92 15.69 -15.36 -21.94
N GLY A 93 15.50 -16.16 -22.99
CA GLY A 93 16.51 -16.45 -24.01
C GLY A 93 17.22 -17.81 -23.91
N GLY A 94 16.69 -18.81 -23.20
CA GLY A 94 17.23 -20.17 -23.26
C GLY A 94 16.84 -20.92 -24.54
N ARG A 95 17.64 -20.83 -25.61
CA ARG A 95 17.54 -21.74 -26.76
C ARG A 95 17.59 -23.18 -26.23
N ARG A 96 16.49 -23.92 -26.41
CA ARG A 96 16.41 -25.36 -26.12
C ARG A 96 17.43 -26.09 -27.01
N PRO A 97 18.34 -26.92 -26.46
CA PRO A 97 19.03 -27.94 -27.24
C PRO A 97 18.02 -29.04 -27.57
N GLY A 98 18.06 -29.52 -28.82
CA GLY A 98 17.26 -30.64 -29.30
C GLY A 98 17.69 -31.98 -28.72
#